data_AF-A0A914DZ11-F1
#
_entry.id   AF-A0A914DZ11-F1
#
_cell.length_a   1.000
_cell.length_b   1.000
_cell.length_c   1.000
_cell.angle_alpha   90.00
_cell.angle_beta   90.00
_cell.angle_gamma   90.00
#
_symmetry.space_group_name_H-M   'P 1'
#
loop_
_entity.id
_entity.type
_entity.pdbx_description
1 polymer ?
#
loop_
_entity_poly.entity_id
_entity_poly.type
_entity_poly.pdbx_seq_one_letter_code
_entity_poly.pdbx_strand_id
1 'polypeptide(L)'
;MKSLLAFVVLIIYVNQSYGYLGFDLPASQVFTTAQFNCFFNQSFYLILPQIYSANGEFEQIGLQNVVNARQSGLWADTIINPCRNVNNTCKNGLITGVEQALEIIKYVNSSSVPITYMNLQIQGHRNWPKDRTANQQFIMDFTNTIWVSKDHSD
;
A
#
# COMPACT_ATOMS: atom_id res chain seq x y z
N MET A 1 31.79 -24.46 -33.07
CA MET A 1 30.31 -24.42 -33.16
C MET A 1 29.60 -24.67 -31.83
N LYS A 2 29.91 -25.74 -31.07
CA LYS A 2 29.23 -26.04 -29.78
C LYS A 2 29.36 -24.91 -28.73
N SER A 3 30.53 -24.29 -28.59
CA SER A 3 30.74 -23.18 -27.65
C SER A 3 30.03 -21.88 -28.05
N LEU A 4 29.84 -21.65 -29.37
CA LEU A 4 29.10 -20.49 -29.87
C LEU A 4 27.59 -20.63 -29.59
N LEU A 5 27.07 -21.85 -29.73
CA LEU A 5 25.67 -22.16 -29.43
C LEU A 5 25.38 -21.99 -27.93
N ALA A 6 26.29 -22.46 -27.05
CA ALA A 6 26.16 -22.26 -25.61
C ALA A 6 26.18 -20.78 -25.19
N PHE A 7 27.00 -19.95 -25.86
CA PHE A 7 27.09 -18.52 -25.59
C PHE A 7 25.83 -17.76 -26.05
N VAL A 8 25.29 -18.11 -27.22
CA VAL A 8 24.02 -17.54 -27.74
C VAL A 8 22.84 -17.92 -26.83
N VAL A 9 22.78 -19.17 -26.37
CA VAL A 9 21.77 -19.61 -25.40
C VAL A 9 21.91 -18.85 -24.07
N LEU A 10 23.13 -18.64 -23.57
CA LEU A 10 23.34 -17.89 -22.33
C LEU A 10 22.85 -16.43 -22.44
N ILE A 11 23.11 -15.75 -23.57
CA ILE A 11 22.64 -14.37 -23.83
C ILE A 11 21.10 -14.30 -23.89
N ILE A 12 20.44 -15.30 -24.48
CA ILE A 12 18.97 -15.38 -24.52
C ILE A 12 18.40 -15.66 -23.11
N TYR A 13 19.12 -16.38 -22.26
CA TYR A 13 18.71 -16.71 -20.89
C TYR A 13 19.04 -15.62 -19.86
N VAL A 14 19.81 -14.58 -20.21
CA VAL A 14 19.86 -13.34 -19.43
C VAL A 14 18.53 -12.60 -19.64
N ASN A 15 17.46 -13.18 -19.11
CA ASN A 15 16.17 -12.53 -18.99
C ASN A 15 16.43 -11.24 -18.24
N GLN A 16 16.24 -10.11 -18.92
CA GLN A 16 16.29 -8.81 -18.28
C GLN A 16 15.13 -8.79 -17.27
N SER A 17 15.45 -9.02 -16.01
CA SER A 17 14.52 -8.76 -14.91
C SER A 17 14.38 -7.25 -14.81
N TYR A 18 13.45 -6.69 -15.58
CA TYR A 18 13.08 -5.29 -15.41
C TYR A 18 12.30 -5.16 -14.11
N GLY A 19 12.90 -4.48 -13.14
CA GLY A 19 12.17 -3.96 -11.99
C GLY A 19 11.48 -2.66 -12.38
N TYR A 20 10.22 -2.49 -11.97
CA TYR A 20 9.58 -1.18 -12.04
C TYR A 20 10.05 -0.34 -10.86
N LEU A 21 10.42 0.91 -11.12
CA LEU A 21 10.70 1.86 -10.06
C LEU A 21 9.38 2.38 -9.48
N GLY A 22 9.35 2.49 -8.16
CA GLY A 22 8.23 3.09 -7.45
C GLY A 22 8.68 3.72 -6.14
N PHE A 23 7.76 4.45 -5.50
CA PHE A 23 8.01 5.13 -4.24
C PHE A 23 6.76 5.17 -3.37
N ASP A 24 6.96 5.21 -2.06
CA ASP A 24 5.89 5.50 -1.11
C ASP A 24 5.83 6.99 -0.78
N LEU A 25 4.67 7.43 -0.28
CA LEU A 25 4.47 8.80 0.18
C LEU A 25 3.90 8.79 1.60
N PRO A 26 4.50 9.56 2.53
CA PRO A 26 3.92 9.74 3.85
C PRO A 26 2.64 10.57 3.75
N ALA A 27 1.78 10.42 4.76
CA ALA A 27 0.50 11.09 4.93
C ALA A 27 0.46 12.59 4.57
N SER A 28 1.51 13.33 4.93
CA SER A 28 1.55 14.79 4.82
C SER A 28 2.02 15.31 3.46
N GLN A 29 2.49 14.44 2.56
CA GLN A 29 3.15 14.89 1.34
C GLN A 29 2.17 15.04 0.17
N VAL A 30 2.00 16.26 -0.32
CA VAL A 30 1.09 16.58 -1.43
C VAL A 30 1.86 16.63 -2.75
N PHE A 31 1.39 15.91 -3.75
CA PHE A 31 1.87 16.01 -5.13
C PHE A 31 0.74 16.30 -6.12
N THR A 32 1.03 17.20 -7.06
CA THR A 32 0.14 17.53 -8.17
C THR A 32 0.29 16.52 -9.31
N THR A 33 -0.71 16.44 -10.19
CA THR A 33 -0.66 15.64 -11.43
C THR A 33 0.54 16.02 -12.31
N ALA A 34 0.96 17.30 -12.34
CA ALA A 34 2.14 17.71 -13.10
C ALA A 34 3.44 17.12 -12.54
N GLN A 35 3.56 17.01 -11.22
CA GLN A 35 4.71 16.35 -10.59
C GLN A 35 4.70 14.84 -10.82
N PHE A 36 3.53 14.19 -10.76
CA PHE A 36 3.42 12.78 -11.11
C PHE A 36 3.73 12.48 -12.58
N ASN A 37 3.35 13.37 -13.51
CA ASN A 37 3.80 13.28 -14.91
C ASN A 37 5.32 13.36 -15.03
N CYS A 38 5.98 14.19 -14.21
CA CYS A 38 7.45 14.24 -14.17
C CYS A 38 8.02 12.88 -13.74
N PHE A 39 7.49 12.27 -12.67
CA PHE A 39 7.94 10.94 -12.22
C PHE A 39 7.71 9.85 -13.27
N PHE A 40 6.56 9.84 -13.94
CA PHE A 40 6.28 8.91 -15.03
C PHE A 40 7.32 9.02 -16.16
N ASN A 41 7.65 10.25 -16.55
CA ASN A 41 8.68 10.53 -17.57
C ASN A 41 10.11 10.19 -17.11
N GLN A 42 10.34 10.06 -15.81
CA GLN A 42 11.60 9.59 -15.19
C GLN A 42 11.58 8.07 -14.90
N SER A 43 10.67 7.33 -15.54
CA SER A 43 10.59 5.87 -15.44
C SER A 43 10.18 5.33 -14.06
N PHE A 44 9.43 6.12 -13.27
CA PHE A 44 8.66 5.60 -12.15
C PHE A 44 7.28 5.15 -12.64
N TYR A 45 6.80 4.03 -12.12
CA TYR A 45 5.55 3.40 -12.58
C TYR A 45 4.61 3.01 -11.45
N LEU A 46 5.09 2.97 -10.20
CA LEU A 46 4.29 2.62 -9.02
C LEU A 46 4.41 3.71 -7.95
N ILE A 47 3.28 4.05 -7.33
CA ILE A 47 3.26 4.84 -6.09
C ILE A 47 2.41 4.19 -5.01
N LEU A 48 2.80 4.44 -3.76
CA LEU A 48 2.13 3.92 -2.57
C LEU A 48 1.84 5.04 -1.54
N PRO A 49 0.82 5.90 -1.73
CA PRO A 49 0.43 6.89 -0.73
C PRO A 49 -0.16 6.23 0.51
N GLN A 50 0.25 6.71 1.69
CA GLN A 50 -0.40 6.34 2.95
C GLN A 50 -1.79 6.96 3.04
N ILE A 51 -2.83 6.13 3.25
CA ILE A 51 -4.22 6.59 3.42
C ILE A 51 -4.75 6.41 4.86
N TYR A 52 -3.99 5.71 5.70
CA TYR A 52 -4.32 5.48 7.11
C TYR A 52 -3.05 5.47 7.96
N SER A 53 -3.09 6.20 9.07
CA SER A 53 -1.94 6.48 9.93
C SER A 53 -1.95 5.68 11.23
N ALA A 54 -0.77 5.46 11.81
CA ALA A 54 -0.59 4.70 13.05
C ALA A 54 -1.24 5.34 14.30
N ASN A 55 -1.83 6.52 14.18
CA ASN A 55 -2.65 7.17 15.21
C ASN A 55 -4.16 6.89 15.02
N GLY A 56 -4.55 6.17 13.97
CA GLY A 56 -5.93 5.83 13.64
C GLY A 56 -6.65 6.88 12.78
N GLU A 57 -5.91 7.74 12.09
CA GLU A 57 -6.49 8.79 11.23
C GLU A 57 -6.45 8.42 9.74
N PHE A 58 -7.49 8.86 9.01
CA PHE A 58 -7.54 8.81 7.55
C PHE A 58 -6.78 9.97 6.94
N GLU A 59 -6.01 9.67 5.90
CA GLU A 59 -5.13 10.63 5.24
C GLU A 59 -5.73 11.02 3.88
N GLN A 60 -6.49 12.11 3.88
CA GLN A 60 -7.17 12.62 2.67
C GLN A 60 -6.17 12.97 1.56
N ILE A 61 -4.99 13.48 1.91
CA ILE A 61 -3.91 13.77 0.97
C ILE A 61 -3.45 12.49 0.27
N GLY A 62 -3.38 11.37 0.98
CA GLY A 62 -3.03 10.07 0.42
C GLY A 62 -3.99 9.65 -0.68
N LEU A 63 -5.30 9.72 -0.42
CA LEU A 63 -6.31 9.42 -1.45
C LEU A 63 -6.23 10.39 -2.64
N GLN A 64 -6.02 11.69 -2.39
CA GLN A 64 -5.86 12.66 -3.47
C GLN A 64 -4.64 12.35 -4.35
N ASN A 65 -3.53 11.91 -3.75
CA ASN A 65 -2.34 11.50 -4.48
C ASN A 65 -2.61 10.27 -5.37
N VAL A 66 -3.45 9.31 -4.92
CA VAL A 66 -3.87 8.18 -5.77
C VAL A 66 -4.59 8.70 -7.03
N VAL A 67 -5.50 9.65 -6.87
CA VAL A 67 -6.23 10.25 -8.00
C VAL A 67 -5.27 10.96 -8.96
N ASN A 68 -4.41 11.82 -8.42
CA ASN A 68 -3.47 12.61 -9.23
C ASN A 68 -2.48 11.72 -9.98
N ALA A 69 -1.97 10.67 -9.34
CA ALA A 69 -1.00 9.76 -9.95
C ALA A 69 -1.60 8.92 -11.08
N ARG A 70 -2.84 8.46 -10.92
CA ARG A 70 -3.54 7.72 -11.99
C ARG A 70 -3.86 8.59 -13.19
N GLN A 71 -4.21 9.86 -12.97
CA GLN A 71 -4.35 10.83 -14.05
C GLN A 71 -3.04 11.02 -14.84
N SER A 72 -1.89 10.75 -14.21
CA SER A 72 -0.56 10.78 -14.82
C SER A 72 -0.11 9.45 -15.42
N GLY A 73 -0.93 8.40 -15.37
CA GLY A 73 -0.59 7.07 -15.89
C GLY A 73 0.25 6.20 -14.96
N LEU A 74 0.49 6.63 -13.71
CA LEU A 74 1.15 5.80 -12.70
C LEU A 74 0.17 4.75 -12.14
N TRP A 75 0.68 3.56 -11.85
CA TRP A 75 -0.01 2.63 -10.98
C TRP A 75 -0.03 3.21 -9.56
N ALA A 76 -1.20 3.22 -8.93
CA ALA A 76 -1.36 3.74 -7.57
C ALA A 76 -2.16 2.77 -6.72
N ASP A 77 -1.46 2.20 -5.73
CA ASP A 77 -2.01 1.46 -4.60
C ASP A 77 -1.79 2.27 -3.32
N THR A 78 -2.17 1.74 -2.16
CA THR A 78 -2.09 2.50 -0.92
C THR A 78 -1.28 1.79 0.15
N ILE A 79 -0.82 2.57 1.13
CA ILE A 79 -0.28 2.09 2.39
C ILE A 79 -1.31 2.30 3.49
N ILE A 80 -1.51 1.26 4.29
CA ILE A 80 -2.18 1.30 5.57
C ILE A 80 -1.13 1.12 6.65
N ASN A 81 -0.93 2.14 7.48
CA ASN A 81 -0.12 2.02 8.68
C ASN A 81 -1.08 1.86 9.88
N PRO A 82 -1.35 0.62 10.33
CA PRO A 82 -2.44 0.36 11.26
C PRO A 82 -2.12 0.95 12.64
N CYS A 83 -3.18 1.37 13.33
CA CYS A 83 -3.03 1.83 14.70
C CYS A 83 -2.99 0.64 15.66
N ARG A 84 -1.80 0.20 16.00
CA ARG A 84 -1.60 -0.79 17.06
C ARG A 84 -0.82 -0.11 18.18
N ASN A 85 -1.50 0.28 19.25
CA ASN A 85 -0.87 0.97 20.36
C ASN A 85 -1.14 0.27 21.70
N VAL A 86 -0.07 -0.01 22.46
CA VAL A 86 -0.10 -0.54 23.84
C VAL A 86 -0.91 0.30 24.83
N ASN A 87 -1.03 1.61 24.58
CA ASN A 87 -1.73 2.56 25.44
C ASN A 87 -3.13 2.91 24.92
N ASN A 88 -3.63 2.21 23.90
CA ASN A 88 -4.95 2.42 23.31
C ASN A 88 -5.24 3.87 22.86
N THR A 89 -4.22 4.59 22.38
CA THR A 89 -4.37 5.97 21.91
C THR A 89 -4.77 6.07 20.44
N CYS A 90 -5.39 5.01 19.90
CA CYS A 90 -5.97 5.07 18.55
C CYS A 90 -7.16 6.03 18.61
N LYS A 91 -7.20 7.03 17.73
CA LYS A 91 -8.16 8.14 17.78
C LYS A 91 -9.61 7.69 17.91
N ASN A 92 -9.94 6.54 17.34
CA ASN A 92 -11.30 5.99 17.32
C ASN A 92 -11.49 4.79 18.28
N GLY A 93 -10.51 4.49 19.14
CA GLY A 93 -10.52 3.33 20.04
C GLY A 93 -10.45 1.98 19.33
N LEU A 94 -10.28 1.96 18.00
CA LEU A 94 -10.24 0.74 17.20
C LEU A 94 -8.91 0.03 17.40
N ILE A 95 -8.94 -1.11 18.07
CA ILE A 95 -7.75 -1.86 18.45
C ILE A 95 -7.64 -3.20 17.74
N THR A 96 -8.74 -3.69 17.15
CA THR A 96 -8.75 -4.97 16.45
C THR A 96 -8.49 -4.81 14.96
N GLY A 97 -7.98 -5.87 14.34
CA GLY A 97 -7.71 -5.89 12.90
C GLY A 97 -9.00 -5.78 12.08
N VAL A 98 -10.07 -6.45 12.54
CA VAL A 98 -11.39 -6.43 11.89
C VAL A 98 -11.96 -5.01 11.85
N GLU A 99 -11.99 -4.32 13.00
CA GLU A 99 -12.59 -2.98 13.09
C GLU A 99 -11.87 -1.97 12.20
N GLN A 100 -10.54 -1.93 12.25
CA GLN A 100 -9.76 -1.02 11.39
C GLN A 100 -9.94 -1.35 9.91
N ALA A 101 -9.95 -2.64 9.55
CA ALA A 101 -10.20 -3.05 8.17
C ALA A 101 -11.57 -2.58 7.67
N LEU A 102 -12.64 -2.81 8.44
CA LEU A 102 -14.00 -2.38 8.08
C LEU A 102 -14.11 -0.86 7.94
N GLU A 103 -13.47 -0.08 8.82
CA GLU A 103 -13.48 1.37 8.72
C GLU A 103 -12.75 1.87 7.47
N ILE A 104 -11.61 1.26 7.14
CA ILE A 104 -10.85 1.58 5.93
C ILE A 104 -11.62 1.21 4.67
N ILE A 105 -12.25 0.03 4.62
CA ILE A 105 -13.10 -0.38 3.50
C ILE A 105 -14.22 0.64 3.29
N LYS A 106 -14.90 1.04 4.37
CA LYS A 106 -15.96 2.05 4.32
C LYS A 106 -15.44 3.38 3.78
N TYR A 107 -14.30 3.84 4.27
CA TYR A 107 -13.67 5.09 3.82
C TYR A 107 -13.33 5.05 2.32
N VAL A 108 -12.64 3.99 1.87
CA VAL A 108 -12.27 3.80 0.47
C VAL A 108 -13.52 3.75 -0.41
N ASN A 109 -14.52 2.95 -0.06
CA ASN A 109 -15.75 2.81 -0.83
C ASN A 109 -16.53 4.14 -0.94
N SER A 110 -16.44 5.00 0.08
CA SER A 110 -17.07 6.33 0.04
C SER A 110 -16.34 7.35 -0.85
N SER A 111 -15.09 7.09 -1.21
CA SER A 111 -14.24 8.05 -1.94
C SER A 111 -14.41 8.04 -3.46
N SER A 112 -15.11 7.03 -4.02
CA SER A 112 -15.18 6.75 -5.46
C SER A 112 -13.81 6.53 -6.14
N VAL A 113 -12.73 6.40 -5.37
CA VAL A 113 -11.38 6.08 -5.88
C VAL A 113 -11.20 4.55 -5.83
N PRO A 114 -11.12 3.85 -6.97
CA PRO A 114 -11.05 2.38 -6.95
C PRO A 114 -9.69 1.92 -6.44
N ILE A 115 -9.54 1.32 -5.27
CA ILE A 115 -8.23 0.86 -4.78
C ILE A 115 -8.03 -0.62 -5.11
N THR A 116 -6.91 -0.95 -5.77
CA THR A 116 -6.64 -2.33 -6.19
C THR A 116 -5.98 -3.14 -5.09
N TYR A 117 -4.90 -2.60 -4.49
CA TYR A 117 -4.21 -3.18 -3.35
C TYR A 117 -4.05 -2.19 -2.20
N MET A 118 -4.19 -2.71 -0.98
CA MET A 118 -3.90 -2.01 0.26
C MET A 118 -2.72 -2.71 0.94
N ASN A 119 -1.59 -2.01 1.06
CA ASN A 119 -0.35 -2.55 1.60
C ASN A 119 -0.27 -2.27 3.10
N LEU A 120 -0.27 -3.34 3.91
CA LEU A 120 -0.18 -3.20 5.36
C LEU A 120 1.27 -2.96 5.78
N GLN A 121 1.57 -1.76 6.28
CA GLN A 121 2.89 -1.37 6.75
C GLN A 121 3.02 -1.61 8.26
N ILE A 122 3.68 -2.70 8.63
CA ILE A 122 3.95 -3.05 10.03
C ILE A 122 5.26 -2.40 10.46
N GLN A 123 5.18 -1.27 11.14
CA GLN A 123 6.35 -0.52 11.60
C GLN A 123 6.17 0.04 13.01
N GLY A 124 7.26 0.58 13.58
CA GLY A 124 7.24 1.20 14.90
C GLY A 124 7.08 0.18 16.03
N HIS A 125 8.09 -0.67 16.23
CA HIS A 125 8.12 -1.72 17.27
C HIS A 125 7.73 -1.27 18.69
N ARG A 126 7.86 0.04 19.01
CA ARG A 126 7.48 0.59 20.32
C ARG A 126 5.97 0.73 20.51
N ASN A 127 5.21 0.82 19.43
CA ASN A 127 3.76 0.98 19.47
C ASN A 127 3.06 -0.38 19.56
N TRP A 128 3.65 -1.40 18.94
CA TRP A 128 3.12 -2.76 18.94
C TRP A 128 3.34 -3.44 20.30
N PRO A 129 2.30 -4.08 20.89
CA PRO A 129 2.45 -4.92 22.07
C PRO A 129 3.50 -6.03 21.84
N LYS A 130 4.17 -6.46 22.91
CA LYS A 130 5.16 -7.55 22.84
C LYS A 130 4.53 -8.93 22.59
N ASP A 131 3.20 -9.02 22.65
CA ASP A 131 2.47 -10.26 22.40
C ASP A 131 2.44 -10.59 20.90
N ARG A 132 3.33 -11.52 20.51
CA ARG A 132 3.42 -12.01 19.14
C ARG A 132 2.12 -12.66 18.66
N THR A 133 1.47 -13.47 19.49
CA THR A 133 0.24 -14.19 19.09
C THR A 133 -0.87 -13.19 18.80
N ALA A 134 -1.06 -12.21 19.68
CA ALA A 134 -2.03 -11.15 19.44
C ALA A 134 -1.69 -10.30 18.21
N ASN A 135 -0.39 -10.06 17.94
CA ASN A 135 0.05 -9.32 16.75
C ASN A 135 -0.27 -10.09 15.46
N GLN A 136 0.00 -11.39 15.44
CA GLN A 136 -0.34 -12.27 14.32
C GLN A 136 -1.84 -12.32 14.10
N GLN A 137 -2.63 -12.47 15.16
CA GLN A 137 -4.09 -12.54 15.06
C GLN A 137 -4.67 -11.27 14.42
N PHE A 138 -4.24 -10.09 14.84
CA PHE A 138 -4.68 -8.84 14.22
C PHE A 138 -4.32 -8.72 12.74
N ILE A 139 -3.10 -9.12 12.36
CA ILE A 139 -2.69 -9.07 10.95
C ILE A 139 -3.61 -9.98 10.14
N MET A 140 -3.86 -11.20 10.62
CA MET A 140 -4.76 -12.16 9.97
C MET A 140 -6.19 -11.63 9.89
N ASP A 141 -6.73 -11.11 10.99
CA ASP A 141 -8.06 -10.52 11.06
C ASP A 141 -8.21 -9.37 10.06
N PHE A 142 -7.23 -8.48 10.02
CA PHE A 142 -7.19 -7.33 9.12
C PHE A 142 -7.17 -7.77 7.65
N THR A 143 -6.23 -8.65 7.29
CA THR A 143 -6.06 -9.09 5.89
C THR A 143 -7.24 -9.93 5.40
N ASN A 144 -7.79 -10.81 6.26
CA ASN A 144 -8.95 -11.63 5.89
C ASN A 144 -10.19 -10.77 5.69
N THR A 145 -10.40 -9.75 6.53
CA THR A 145 -11.54 -8.83 6.41
C THR A 145 -11.47 -8.05 5.10
N ILE A 146 -10.29 -7.53 4.73
CA ILE A 146 -10.08 -6.88 3.43
C ILE A 146 -10.34 -7.85 2.28
N TRP A 147 -9.76 -9.05 2.33
CA TRP A 147 -9.90 -10.03 1.26
C TRP A 147 -11.37 -10.39 1.00
N VAL A 148 -12.10 -10.78 2.04
CA VAL A 148 -13.51 -11.20 1.92
C VAL A 148 -14.41 -10.07 1.42
N SER A 149 -14.12 -8.82 1.80
CA SER A 149 -14.90 -7.66 1.34
C SER A 149 -14.78 -7.41 -0.18
N LYS A 150 -13.66 -7.80 -0.78
CA LYS A 150 -13.42 -7.66 -2.22
C LYS A 150 -14.24 -8.67 -3.01
N ASP A 151 -14.39 -9.89 -2.51
CA ASP A 151 -15.12 -10.99 -3.17
C ASP A 151 -16.66 -10.79 -3.22
N HIS A 152 -17.20 -9.76 -2.54
CA HIS A 152 -18.64 -9.44 -2.53
C HIS A 152 -18.96 -8.10 -3.23
N SER A 153 -17.98 -7.51 -3.93
CA SER A 153 -18.11 -6.20 -4.60
C SER A 153 -18.27 -6.29 -6.12
N ASP A 154 -18.30 -7.52 -6.67
CA ASP A 154 -18.52 -7.84 -8.09
C ASP A 154 -19.94 -8.41 -8.31
#